data_AF-A0A6C1E894-F1
#
_entry.id   AF-A0A6C1E894-F1
#
_cell.length_a   1.000
_cell.length_b   1.000
_cell.length_c   1.000
_cell.angle_alpha   90.00
_cell.angle_beta   90.00
_cell.angle_gamma   90.00
#
_symmetry.space_group_name_H-M   'P 1'
#
loop_
_entity.id
_entity.type
_entity.pdbx_description
1 polymer ?
#
loop_
_entity_poly.entity_id
_entity_poly.type
_entity_poly.pdbx_seq_one_letter_code
_entity_poly.pdbx_strand_id
1 'polypeptide(L)'
;MNNNVEELLRNIPLYNKYGKDFPRETVTRLQMPEFKLPPLQPTRDLLDPWYKECDNVTKVCHLHDSSSKKFDQWYKEQYMSKKPPGMIGSTLLSPSRKDNL
;
A
#
# COMPACT_ATOMS: atom_id res chain seq x y z
N MET A 1 -56.28 -54.60 -35.17
CA MET A 1 -55.31 -53.63 -34.63
C MET A 1 -55.89 -52.24 -34.83
N ASN A 2 -56.46 -51.66 -33.78
CA ASN A 2 -57.21 -50.40 -33.81
C ASN A 2 -56.28 -49.19 -33.63
N ASN A 3 -55.19 -49.11 -34.41
CA ASN A 3 -54.19 -48.05 -34.31
C ASN A 3 -54.81 -46.65 -34.47
N ASN A 4 -55.87 -46.55 -35.26
CA ASN A 4 -56.59 -45.30 -35.53
C ASN A 4 -57.27 -44.72 -34.27
N VAL A 5 -57.74 -45.59 -33.36
CA VAL A 5 -58.38 -45.17 -32.11
C VAL A 5 -57.33 -44.77 -31.06
N GLU A 6 -56.20 -45.47 -31.02
CA GLU A 6 -55.09 -45.10 -30.13
C GLU A 6 -54.48 -43.74 -30.52
N GLU A 7 -54.38 -43.47 -31.82
CA GLU A 7 -53.91 -42.18 -32.34
C GLU A 7 -54.90 -41.05 -31.99
N LEU A 8 -56.21 -41.31 -32.12
CA LEU A 8 -57.26 -40.38 -31.68
C LEU A 8 -57.18 -40.10 -30.16
N LEU A 9 -57.03 -41.14 -29.34
CA LEU A 9 -56.96 -41.01 -27.88
C LEU A 9 -55.73 -40.23 -27.42
N ARG A 10 -54.59 -40.38 -28.11
CA ARG A 10 -53.36 -39.60 -27.82
C ARG A 10 -53.47 -38.14 -28.25
N ASN A 11 -54.24 -37.86 -29.29
CA ASN A 11 -54.48 -36.50 -29.77
C ASN A 11 -55.41 -35.68 -28.85
N ILE A 12 -56.08 -36.33 -27.89
CA ILE A 12 -56.91 -35.65 -26.89
C ILE A 12 -56.09 -35.46 -25.61
N PRO A 13 -55.80 -34.21 -25.19
CA PRO A 13 -55.04 -33.96 -23.98
C PRO A 13 -55.84 -34.38 -22.75
N LEU A 14 -55.17 -35.06 -21.82
CA LEU A 14 -55.77 -35.45 -20.55
C LEU A 14 -55.85 -34.25 -19.62
N TYR A 15 -56.99 -34.11 -18.94
CA TYR A 15 -57.23 -33.03 -17.98
C TYR A 15 -57.24 -33.58 -16.56
N ASN A 16 -56.73 -32.76 -15.65
CA ASN A 16 -56.81 -33.06 -14.23
C ASN A 16 -58.24 -32.83 -13.71
N LYS A 17 -58.81 -33.82 -13.02
CA LYS A 17 -60.16 -33.78 -12.43
C LYS A 17 -60.40 -32.55 -11.56
N TYR A 18 -59.37 -32.07 -10.86
CA TYR A 18 -59.46 -30.94 -9.93
C TYR A 18 -59.21 -29.59 -10.63
N GLY A 19 -58.96 -29.57 -11.94
CA GLY A 19 -58.89 -28.36 -12.75
C GLY A 19 -57.99 -27.25 -12.17
N LYS A 20 -58.64 -26.22 -11.61
CA LYS A 20 -57.99 -25.04 -11.01
C LYS A 20 -57.70 -25.22 -9.51
N ASP A 21 -58.40 -26.13 -8.83
CA ASP A 21 -58.19 -26.45 -7.41
C ASP A 21 -56.98 -27.37 -7.20
N PHE A 22 -56.40 -27.90 -8.28
CA PHE A 22 -55.15 -28.65 -8.20
C PHE A 22 -54.00 -27.72 -7.82
N PRO A 23 -53.25 -28.01 -6.73
CA PRO A 23 -52.19 -27.14 -6.27
C PRO A 23 -51.11 -27.03 -7.35
N ARG A 24 -50.79 -25.79 -7.73
CA ARG A 24 -49.69 -25.45 -8.64
C ARG A 24 -48.59 -24.80 -7.82
N GLU A 25 -47.35 -24.99 -8.24
CA GLU A 25 -46.25 -24.18 -7.71
C GLU A 25 -46.47 -22.73 -8.16
N THR A 26 -47.04 -21.93 -7.27
CA THR A 26 -47.30 -20.50 -7.48
C THR A 26 -46.14 -19.63 -7.04
N VAL A 27 -45.22 -20.17 -6.24
CA VAL A 27 -44.10 -19.42 -5.66
C VAL A 27 -42.80 -19.99 -6.19
N THR A 28 -42.10 -19.18 -6.97
CA THR A 28 -40.75 -19.50 -7.45
C THR A 28 -39.72 -19.20 -6.37
N ARG A 29 -38.70 -20.04 -6.25
CA ARG A 29 -37.61 -19.87 -5.29
C ARG A 29 -36.88 -18.53 -5.54
N LEU A 30 -36.90 -17.66 -4.55
CA LEU A 30 -36.14 -16.41 -4.57
C LEU A 30 -34.65 -16.71 -4.58
N GLN A 31 -33.95 -16.25 -5.61
CA GLN A 31 -32.49 -16.31 -5.67
C GLN A 31 -31.92 -15.10 -4.91
N MET A 32 -31.28 -15.36 -3.77
CA MET A 32 -30.61 -14.31 -3.01
C MET A 32 -29.30 -13.94 -3.73
N PRO A 33 -29.05 -12.64 -3.96
CA PRO A 33 -27.80 -12.21 -4.57
C PRO A 33 -26.61 -12.47 -3.64
N GLU A 34 -25.45 -12.66 -4.25
CA GLU A 34 -24.20 -12.82 -3.52
C GLU A 34 -23.68 -11.44 -3.06
N PHE A 35 -23.47 -11.29 -1.76
CA PHE A 35 -22.81 -10.11 -1.21
C PHE A 35 -21.33 -10.37 -1.04
N LYS A 36 -20.50 -9.61 -1.76
CA LYS A 36 -19.05 -9.65 -1.63
C LYS A 36 -18.58 -8.47 -0.80
N LEU A 37 -18.08 -8.78 0.39
CA LEU A 37 -17.38 -7.80 1.21
C LEU A 37 -15.93 -7.72 0.71
N PRO A 38 -15.40 -6.52 0.45
CA PRO A 38 -14.01 -6.38 0.05
C PRO A 38 -13.11 -6.86 1.18
N PRO A 39 -12.04 -7.61 0.87
CA PRO A 39 -11.04 -7.93 1.87
C PRO A 39 -10.42 -6.62 2.35
N LEU A 40 -10.40 -6.41 3.66
CA LEU A 40 -9.56 -5.38 4.25
C LEU A 40 -8.12 -5.80 3.97
N GLN A 41 -7.48 -5.18 2.98
CA GLN A 41 -6.05 -5.32 2.81
C GLN A 41 -5.40 -5.02 4.17
N PRO A 42 -4.44 -5.83 4.65
CA PRO A 42 -3.82 -5.55 5.94
C PRO A 42 -3.18 -4.17 5.84
N THR A 43 -3.75 -3.17 6.51
CA THR A 43 -3.27 -1.78 6.48
C THR A 43 -1.80 -1.70 6.92
N ARG A 44 -1.35 -2.70 7.68
CA ARG A 44 0.04 -2.90 8.09
C ARG A 44 1.01 -3.06 6.91
N ASP A 45 0.65 -3.85 5.91
CA ASP A 45 1.53 -4.12 4.77
C ASP A 45 1.71 -2.88 3.88
N LEU A 46 0.71 -2.00 3.86
CA LEU A 46 0.78 -0.72 3.16
C LEU A 46 1.54 0.34 3.96
N LEU A 47 1.32 0.44 5.28
CA LEU A 47 1.91 1.50 6.11
C LEU A 47 3.38 1.26 6.48
N ASP A 48 3.80 0.01 6.60
CA ASP A 48 5.17 -0.35 6.99
C ASP A 48 6.24 0.21 6.04
N PRO A 49 6.09 0.13 4.69
CA PRO A 49 7.02 0.77 3.76
C PRO A 49 7.13 2.28 3.94
N TRP A 50 5.99 2.97 4.11
CA TRP A 50 5.96 4.43 4.31
C TRP A 50 6.68 4.84 5.60
N TYR A 51 6.48 4.09 6.68
CA TYR A 51 7.20 4.33 7.93
C TYR A 51 8.71 4.13 7.76
N LYS A 52 9.13 3.04 7.10
CA LYS A 52 10.54 2.74 6.85
C LYS A 52 11.23 3.78 5.99
N GLU A 53 10.52 4.36 5.02
CA GLU A 53 11.04 5.46 4.20
C GLU A 53 11.38 6.68 5.06
N CYS A 54 10.44 7.14 5.89
CA CYS A 54 10.65 8.25 6.80
C CYS A 54 11.80 8.00 7.80
N ASP A 55 11.90 6.78 8.34
CA ASP A 55 12.98 6.38 9.24
C ASP A 55 14.36 6.41 8.53
N ASN A 56 14.42 5.95 7.28
CA ASN A 56 15.65 6.00 6.48
C ASN A 56 16.07 7.44 6.15
N VAL A 57 15.13 8.31 5.77
CA VAL A 57 15.42 9.73 5.53
C VAL A 57 15.99 10.38 6.78
N THR A 58 15.39 10.10 7.95
CA THR A 58 15.88 10.63 9.24
C THR A 58 17.30 10.18 9.54
N LYS A 59 17.62 8.89 9.31
CA LYS A 59 18.98 8.36 9.47
C LYS A 59 19.99 9.03 8.53
N VAL A 60 19.61 9.29 7.28
CA VAL A 60 20.46 9.97 6.30
C VAL A 60 20.73 11.41 6.71
N CYS A 61 19.73 12.14 7.20
CA CYS A 61 19.90 13.49 7.74
C CYS A 61 20.85 13.49 8.94
N HIS A 62 20.67 12.58 9.89
CA HIS A 62 21.59 12.46 11.02
C HIS A 62 23.03 12.11 10.59
N LEU A 63 23.18 11.25 9.58
CA LEU A 63 24.50 10.91 9.03
C LEU A 63 25.16 12.15 8.42
N HIS A 64 24.43 12.92 7.61
CA HIS A 64 24.90 14.18 7.04
C HIS A 64 25.35 15.15 8.13
N ASP A 65 24.51 15.40 9.14
CA ASP A 65 24.81 16.35 10.22
C ASP A 65 26.00 15.91 11.09
N SER A 66 26.14 14.60 11.30
CA SER A 66 27.26 14.03 12.05
C SER A 66 28.59 14.05 11.27
N SER A 67 28.54 14.17 9.94
CA SER A 67 29.74 14.10 9.10
C SER A 67 30.63 15.33 9.25
N SER A 68 30.06 16.51 9.47
CA SER A 68 30.85 17.72 9.80
C SER A 68 31.65 17.55 11.09
N LYS A 69 31.04 16.95 12.13
CA LYS A 69 31.71 16.71 13.42
C LYS A 69 32.87 15.72 13.29
N LYS A 70 32.70 14.68 12.46
CA LYS A 70 33.77 13.72 12.16
C LYS A 70 34.93 14.40 11.41
N PHE A 71 34.61 15.28 10.46
CA PHE A 71 35.61 16.05 9.74
C PHE A 71 36.40 16.99 10.68
N ASP A 72 35.72 17.72 11.57
CA ASP A 72 36.37 18.64 12.51
C ASP A 72 37.30 17.90 13.48
N GLN A 73 36.88 16.73 13.97
CA GLN A 73 37.72 15.88 14.83
C GLN A 73 38.96 15.39 14.09
N TRP A 74 38.79 14.88 12.87
CA TRP A 74 39.90 14.44 12.01
C TRP A 74 40.85 15.60 11.67
N TYR A 75 40.31 16.76 11.29
CA TYR A 75 41.08 17.94 10.92
C TYR A 75 41.93 18.47 12.10
N LYS A 76 41.33 18.51 13.30
CA LYS A 76 42.05 18.87 14.53
C LYS A 76 43.21 17.92 14.82
N GLU A 77 42.98 16.61 14.70
CA GLU A 77 44.02 15.61 14.98
C GLU A 77 45.15 15.63 13.94
N GLN A 78 44.82 15.76 12.65
CA GLN A 78 45.83 15.72 11.58
C GLN A 78 46.61 17.03 11.43
N TYR A 79 45.94 18.18 11.50
CA TYR A 79 46.53 19.47 11.11
C TYR A 79 46.66 20.48 12.25
N MET A 80 45.99 20.30 13.39
CA MET A 80 46.17 21.19 14.55
C MET A 80 47.11 20.57 15.59
N SER A 81 47.08 19.24 15.78
CA SER A 81 47.93 18.54 16.75
C SER A 81 49.39 18.39 16.25
N LYS A 82 49.59 18.18 14.95
CA LYS A 82 50.91 17.99 14.32
C LYS A 82 51.49 19.29 13.72
N LYS A 83 51.15 20.46 14.27
CA LYS A 83 51.75 21.72 13.82
C LYS A 83 53.22 21.77 14.25
N PRO A 84 54.18 22.00 13.33
CA PRO A 84 55.59 22.15 13.70
C PRO A 84 55.77 23.32 14.66
N PRO A 85 56.59 23.19 15.71
CA PRO A 85 56.91 24.29 16.62
C PRO A 85 57.68 25.36 15.84
N GLY A 86 56.97 26.42 15.42
CA GLY A 86 57.53 27.50 14.61
C GLY A 86 56.48 28.37 13.89
N MET A 87 55.27 27.85 13.65
CA MET A 87 54.17 28.61 13.03
C MET A 87 53.39 29.53 13.98
N ILE A 88 53.86 29.75 15.20
CA ILE A 88 53.20 30.64 16.19
C ILE A 88 53.64 32.11 16.00
N GLY A 89 54.65 32.37 15.15
CA GLY A 89 55.29 33.67 15.01
C GLY A 89 55.08 34.44 13.70
N SER A 90 54.11 34.11 12.85
CA SER A 90 53.79 35.00 11.72
C SER A 90 52.29 35.08 11.46
N THR A 91 51.80 36.31 11.63
CA THR A 91 50.56 36.92 11.15
C THR A 91 49.76 36.04 10.19
N LEU A 92 48.69 35.43 10.69
CA LEU A 92 47.59 35.00 9.82
C LEU A 92 47.02 36.27 9.16
N LEU A 93 47.25 36.41 7.85
CA LEU A 93 46.55 37.37 7.00
C LEU A 93 45.09 36.90 6.85
N SER A 94 44.31 37.10 7.89
CA SER A 94 42.84 37.06 7.80
C SER A 94 42.39 38.31 7.06
N PRO A 95 41.53 38.23 6.03
CA PRO A 95 40.99 39.42 5.39
C PRO A 95 40.26 40.27 6.43
N SER A 96 40.75 41.49 6.69
CA SER A 96 40.02 42.42 7.56
C SER A 96 38.77 42.88 6.81
N ARG A 97 37.60 42.61 7.38
CA ARG A 97 36.34 43.17 6.92
C ARG A 97 36.44 44.70 7.02
N LYS A 98 36.42 45.40 5.88
CA LYS A 98 36.25 46.85 5.85
C LYS A 98 34.80 47.14 6.20
N ASP A 99 34.55 47.55 7.43
CA ASP A 99 33.31 48.26 7.76
C ASP A 99 33.41 49.64 7.09
N ASN A 100 32.62 49.85 6.03
CA ASN A 100 32.42 51.16 5.44
C ASN A 100 31.35 51.88 6.28
N LEU A 101 31.79 52.87 7.05
CA LEU A 101 30.98 54.03 7.43
C LEU A 101 30.84 54.97 6.22
#